data_AF-F2BGL8-F1
#
_entry.id   AF-F2BGL8-F1
#
_cell.length_a   1.000
_cell.length_b   1.000
_cell.length_c   1.000
_cell.angle_alpha   90.00
_cell.angle_beta   90.00
_cell.angle_gamma   90.00
#
_symmetry.space_group_name_H-M   'P 1'
#
loop_
_entity.id
_entity.type
_entity.pdbx_description
1 polymer ?
#
loop_
_entity_poly.entity_id
_entity_poly.type
_entity_poly.pdbx_seq_one_letter_code
_entity_poly.pdbx_strand_id
1 'polypeptide(L)' 'MKGGGEIKWKGNTLYLSQVPAHEAVAFVPYADRVWRIFYRFHFLGQFDEREGKIIPATHWHAEPSKP' A
#
# COMPACT_ATOMS: atom_id res chain seq x y z
N MET A 1 -20.24 -3.90 -6.61
CA MET A 1 -19.42 -4.24 -5.42
C MET A 1 -18.07 -3.56 -5.57
N LYS A 2 -17.60 -2.81 -4.58
CA LYS A 2 -16.26 -2.19 -4.64
C LYS A 2 -15.22 -3.31 -4.45
N GLY A 3 -14.70 -3.84 -5.55
CA GLY A 3 -13.67 -4.88 -5.56
C GLY A 3 -12.32 -4.30 -5.16
N GLY A 4 -11.97 -4.45 -3.89
CA GLY A 4 -10.65 -4.14 -3.35
C GLY A 4 -9.82 -5.41 -3.14
N GLY A 5 -8.52 -5.24 -2.94
CA GLY A 5 -7.57 -6.30 -2.59
C GLY A 5 -7.44 -6.42 -1.08
N GLU A 6 -7.17 -7.64 -0.61
CA GLU A 6 -6.84 -7.93 0.78
C GLU A 6 -5.42 -8.51 0.86
N ILE A 7 -4.66 -8.09 1.88
CA ILE A 7 -3.32 -8.61 2.14
C ILE A 7 -3.23 -9.07 3.59
N LYS A 8 -2.65 -10.25 3.81
CA LYS A 8 -2.31 -10.73 5.15
C LYS A 8 -0.86 -10.36 5.46
N TRP A 9 -0.65 -9.49 6.44
CA TRP A 9 0.66 -9.06 6.91
C TRP A 9 0.83 -9.39 8.40
N LYS A 10 1.80 -10.25 8.74
CA LYS A 10 2.10 -10.67 10.12
C LYS A 10 0.85 -11.07 10.93
N GLY A 11 -0.11 -11.74 10.29
CA GLY A 11 -1.37 -12.18 10.91
C GLY A 11 -2.51 -11.15 10.90
N ASN A 12 -2.26 -9.91 10.45
CA ASN A 12 -3.28 -8.87 10.30
C ASN A 12 -3.74 -8.76 8.84
N THR A 13 -5.03 -8.48 8.63
CA THR A 13 -5.58 -8.20 7.29
C THR A 13 -5.55 -6.70 7.02
N LEU A 14 -4.88 -6.31 5.93
CA LEU A 14 -4.84 -4.96 5.40
C LEU A 14 -5.71 -4.88 4.14
N TYR A 15 -6.54 -3.83 4.06
CA TYR A 15 -7.45 -3.62 2.94
C TYR A 15 -6.91 -2.56 1.98
N LEU A 16 -6.85 -2.91 0.70
CA LEU A 16 -6.43 -2.03 -0.39
C LEU A 16 -7.59 -1.78 -1.34
N SER A 17 -8.27 -0.65 -1.17
CA SER A 17 -9.41 -0.27 -2.00
C SER A 17 -9.05 0.06 -3.46
N GLN A 18 -7.77 0.32 -3.75
CA GLN A 18 -7.27 0.73 -5.07
C GLN A 18 -6.77 -0.44 -5.94
N VAL A 19 -6.79 -1.67 -5.43
CA VAL A 19 -6.28 -2.84 -6.15
C VAL A 19 -7.42 -3.84 -6.36
N PRO A 20 -7.57 -4.45 -7.55
CA PRO A 20 -8.49 -5.57 -7.73
C PRO A 20 -8.13 -6.75 -6.82
N ALA A 21 -9.14 -7.51 -6.39
CA ALA A 21 -8.90 -8.77 -5.69
C ALA A 21 -8.02 -9.71 -6.54
N HIS A 22 -7.06 -10.37 -5.89
CA HIS A 22 -6.13 -11.36 -6.46
C HIS A 22 -4.95 -10.80 -7.28
N GLU A 23 -4.75 -9.49 -7.32
CA GLU A 23 -3.56 -8.89 -7.94
C GLU A 23 -2.40 -8.79 -6.95
N ALA A 24 -1.17 -8.98 -7.46
CA ALA A 24 0.04 -8.86 -6.65
C ALA A 24 0.36 -7.39 -6.34
N VAL A 25 0.76 -7.15 -5.09
CA VAL A 25 1.13 -5.82 -4.59
C VAL A 25 2.53 -5.91 -3.98
N ALA A 26 3.39 -4.96 -4.31
CA ALA A 26 4.73 -4.89 -3.77
C ALA A 26 4.77 -3.99 -2.52
N PHE A 27 5.49 -4.45 -1.49
CA PHE A 27 5.87 -3.68 -0.31
C PHE A 27 7.37 -3.41 -0.39
N VAL A 28 7.75 -2.16 -0.56
CA VAL A 28 9.14 -1.73 -0.69
C VAL A 28 9.53 -0.96 0.56
N PRO A 29 10.60 -1.33 1.29
CA PRO A 29 11.03 -0.61 2.47
C PRO A 29 11.40 0.84 2.09
N TYR A 30 10.94 1.80 2.88
CA TYR A 30 11.18 3.23 2.62
C TYR A 30 11.83 3.95 3.79
N ALA A 31 11.38 3.68 5.01
CA ALA A 31 11.97 4.20 6.25
C ALA A 31 11.77 3.18 7.37
N ASP A 32 12.22 3.50 8.59
CA ASP A 32 12.00 2.63 9.75
C ASP A 32 10.51 2.31 9.89
N ARG A 33 10.16 1.02 9.73
CA ARG A 33 8.78 0.50 9.81
C ARG A 33 7.80 1.14 8.82
N VAL A 34 8.28 1.80 7.78
CA VAL A 34 7.45 2.37 6.71
C VAL A 34 7.73 1.67 5.40
N TRP A 35 6.66 1.16 4.78
CA TRP A 35 6.70 0.44 3.51
C TRP A 35 5.92 1.21 2.46
N ARG A 36 6.49 1.42 1.27
CA ARG A 36 5.74 1.93 0.12
C ARG A 36 5.02 0.78 -0.57
N ILE A 37 3.77 1.01 -0.91
CA ILE A 37 2.88 0.04 -1.54
C ILE A 37 2.76 0.36 -3.02
N PHE A 38 2.99 -0.64 -3.88
CA PHE A 38 2.86 -0.50 -5.33
C PHE A 38 1.98 -1.58 -5.94
N TYR A 39 1.16 -1.20 -6.91
CA TYR A 39 0.56 -2.14 -7.87
C TYR A 39 1.24 -1.96 -9.22
N ARG A 40 1.97 -2.99 -9.68
CA ARG A 40 2.93 -2.85 -10.79
C ARG A 40 3.88 -1.68 -10.52
N PHE A 41 3.93 -0.67 -11.38
CA PHE A 41 4.71 0.55 -11.19
C PHE A 41 3.91 1.72 -10.58
N HIS A 42 2.65 1.51 -10.20
CA HIS A 42 1.79 2.55 -9.63
C HIS A 42 1.96 2.62 -8.11
N PHE A 43 2.36 3.79 -7.62
CA PHE A 43 2.39 4.08 -6.20
C PHE A 43 0.96 4.22 -5.65
N LEU A 44 0.64 3.43 -4.62
CA LEU A 44 -0.69 3.42 -4.00
C LEU A 44 -0.72 4.14 -2.65
N GLY A 45 0.44 4.26 -2.00
CA GLY A 45 0.55 4.84 -0.67
C GLY A 45 1.62 4.19 0.18
N GLN A 46 1.55 4.43 1.48
CA GLN A 46 2.50 3.94 2.47
C GLN A 46 1.78 3.11 3.52
N PHE A 47 2.42 2.05 3.97
CA PHE A 47 2.01 1.29 5.14
C PHE A 47 2.93 1.64 6.30
N ASP A 48 2.35 2.20 7.36
CA ASP A 48 3.00 2.37 8.66
C ASP A 48 2.79 1.08 9.47
N GLU A 49 3.87 0.32 9.64
CA GLU A 49 3.84 -0.95 10.38
C GLU A 49 3.64 -0.72 11.89
N ARG A 50 4.09 0.41 12.44
CA ARG A 50 3.93 0.72 13.86
C ARG A 50 2.46 0.95 14.19
N GLU A 51 1.75 1.69 13.34
CA GLU A 51 0.33 1.96 13.52
C GLU A 51 -0.59 0.90 12.91
N GLY A 52 -0.07 0.05 12.03
CA GLY A 52 -0.87 -0.93 11.28
C GLY A 52 -1.82 -0.26 10.27
N LYS A 53 -1.45 0.90 9.73
CA LYS A 53 -2.31 1.72 8.86
C LYS A 53 -1.73 1.93 7.48
N ILE A 54 -2.61 1.99 6.49
CA ILE A 54 -2.27 2.41 5.13
C ILE A 54 -2.65 3.87 4.96
N ILE A 55 -1.66 4.68 4.60
CA ILE A 55 -1.80 6.07 4.19
C ILE A 55 -1.86 6.08 2.67
N PRO A 56 -3.03 6.31 2.06
CA PRO A 56 -3.16 6.32 0.60
C PRO A 56 -2.38 7.49 0.00
N ALA A 57 -1.87 7.31 -1.21
CA ALA A 57 -1.33 8.42 -1.99
C ALA A 57 -2.42 9.46 -2.21
N THR A 58 -2.11 10.74 -1.96
CA THR A 58 -3.04 11.87 -2.17
C THR A 58 -3.41 12.07 -3.64
N HIS A 59 -2.57 11.60 -4.57
CA HIS A 59 -2.85 11.59 -5.99
C HIS A 59 -2.48 10.24 -6.60
N TRP A 60 -3.41 9.68 -7.37
CA TRP A 60 -3.14 8.56 -8.27
C TRP A 60 -2.06 9.03 -9.27
N HIS A 61 -0.89 8.35 -9.31
CA HIS A 61 0.33 8.69 -10.07
C HIS A 61 1.28 9.76 -9.52
N ALA A 62 1.07 10.33 -8.33
CA ALA A 62 2.12 11.21 -7.80
C ALA A 62 3.34 10.38 -7.36
N GLU A 63 4.49 10.65 -7.97
CA GLU A 63 5.76 10.17 -7.42
C GLU A 63 5.90 10.69 -6.00
N PRO A 64 6.19 9.83 -5.02
CA PRO A 64 6.43 10.27 -3.67
C PRO A 64 7.68 11.16 -3.68
N SER A 65 7.48 12.47 -3.50
CA SER A 65 8.55 13.45 -3.40
C SER A 65 9.55 12.98 -2.34
N LYS A 66 10.81 12.83 -2.74
CA LYS A 66 11.91 12.51 -1.83
C LYS A 66 11.99 13.61 -0.75
N PRO A 67 12.29 13.25 0.50
CA PRO A 67 12.60 14.22 1.54
C PRO A 67 13.88 14.99 1.21
#